data_AF-A0A3G8ZWD5-F1
#
_entry.id   AF-A0A3G8ZWD5-F1
#
_cell.length_a   1.000
_cell.length_b   1.000
_cell.length_c   1.000
_cell.angle_alpha   90.00
_cell.angle_beta   90.00
_cell.angle_gamma   90.00
#
_symmetry.space_group_name_H-M   'P 1'
#
loop_
_entity.id
_entity.type
_entity.pdbx_description
1 polymer ?
#
loop_
_entity_poly.entity_id
_entity_poly.type
_entity_poly.pdbx_seq_one_letter_code
_entity_poly.pdbx_strand_id
1 'polypeptide(L)'
;MVTGKLPAYASADKAGAWVAANASNLPSTYDAITAHTMEYRKAIYQTLTPSAKSKLWIEQLARFRSAHGQLTVAQVKVLDSAAATVANPATFAAVATTSTLSRSDQELRTASEKAFGRTQTRQLMAVLGPENATPAGVAQPADQRSCTCSTEDDWCDNSTHCFSTNCQNHVDCGSWWNYNCNGLCRN
;
A
#
# COMPACT_ATOMS: atom_id res chain seq x y z
N MET A 1 -9.93 43.11 26.30
CA MET A 1 -9.00 42.43 25.37
C MET A 1 -8.94 40.97 25.78
N VAL A 2 -9.49 40.05 24.97
CA VAL A 2 -9.39 38.61 25.21
C VAL A 2 -8.38 38.05 24.22
N THR A 3 -7.17 37.76 24.68
CA THR A 3 -6.16 37.02 23.91
C THR A 3 -6.45 35.54 24.03
N GLY A 4 -7.28 35.01 23.12
CA GLY A 4 -7.45 33.58 22.94
C GLY A 4 -6.22 33.01 22.24
N LYS A 5 -5.38 32.27 22.96
CA LYS A 5 -4.40 31.36 22.36
C LYS A 5 -5.18 30.34 21.52
N LEU A 6 -5.01 30.38 20.20
CA LEU A 6 -5.44 29.31 19.32
C LEU A 6 -4.76 28.00 19.78
N PRO A 7 -5.51 26.91 20.02
CA PRO A 7 -4.89 25.63 20.34
C PRO A 7 -4.04 25.18 19.16
N ALA A 8 -2.84 24.69 19.46
CA ALA A 8 -1.94 24.09 18.49
C ALA A 8 -2.69 22.98 17.73
N TYR A 9 -2.70 23.10 16.41
CA TYR A 9 -3.26 22.16 15.46
C TYR A 9 -2.81 20.73 15.80
N ALA A 10 -3.75 19.87 16.18
CA ALA A 10 -3.49 18.43 16.24
C ALA A 10 -3.15 17.97 14.83
N SER A 11 -1.93 17.48 14.60
CA SER A 11 -1.46 17.06 13.29
C SER A 11 -2.41 16.01 12.69
N ALA A 12 -3.01 16.32 11.54
CA ALA A 12 -3.88 15.40 10.80
C ALA A 12 -3.14 14.13 10.32
N ASP A 13 -1.80 14.15 10.29
CA ASP A 13 -0.93 13.03 9.94
C ASP A 13 -0.10 12.57 11.16
N LYS A 14 -0.69 11.66 11.97
CA LYS A 14 -0.02 11.14 13.16
C LYS A 14 1.12 10.18 12.80
N ALA A 15 0.93 9.37 11.75
CA ALA A 15 1.94 8.41 11.32
C ALA A 15 3.18 9.10 10.76
N GLY A 16 3.02 10.11 9.90
CA GLY A 16 4.13 10.92 9.39
C GLY A 16 4.85 11.70 10.49
N ALA A 17 4.11 12.28 11.44
CA ALA A 17 4.72 12.94 12.60
C ALA A 17 5.55 11.98 13.45
N TRP A 18 5.05 10.76 13.70
CA TRP A 18 5.79 9.73 14.40
C TRP A 18 7.03 9.28 13.63
N VAL A 19 6.93 9.08 12.31
CA VAL A 19 8.06 8.73 11.45
C VAL A 19 9.15 9.79 11.52
N ALA A 20 8.78 11.08 11.42
CA ALA A 20 9.72 12.19 11.53
C ALA A 20 10.42 12.23 12.90
N ALA A 21 9.68 12.02 13.98
CA ALA A 21 10.24 11.98 15.34
C ALA A 21 11.15 10.76 15.59
N ASN A 22 10.99 9.67 14.84
CA ASN A 22 11.73 8.42 15.00
C ASN A 22 12.69 8.13 13.84
N ALA A 23 13.04 9.12 13.02
CA ALA A 23 13.75 8.94 11.75
C ALA A 23 15.06 8.12 11.86
N SER A 24 15.79 8.24 12.96
CA SER A 24 17.05 7.49 13.21
C SER A 24 16.85 6.08 13.76
N ASN A 25 15.61 5.69 14.07
CA ASN A 25 15.27 4.42 14.70
C ASN A 25 14.00 3.79 14.11
N LEU A 26 13.75 4.02 12.81
CA LEU A 26 12.63 3.40 12.11
C LEU A 26 12.87 1.89 11.95
N PRO A 27 11.82 1.07 12.09
CA PRO A 27 11.93 -0.36 11.83
C PRO A 27 12.27 -0.61 10.35
N SER A 28 13.15 -1.56 10.08
CA SER A 28 13.62 -1.88 8.72
C SER A 28 13.37 -3.33 8.29
N THR A 29 12.93 -4.19 9.21
CA THR A 29 12.62 -5.60 8.92
C THR A 29 11.14 -5.78 8.66
N TYR A 30 10.80 -6.82 7.90
CA TYR A 30 9.41 -7.16 7.59
C TYR A 30 8.56 -7.33 8.85
N ASP A 31 9.03 -8.12 9.82
CA ASP A 31 8.26 -8.36 11.06
C ASP A 31 8.09 -7.10 11.90
N ALA A 32 9.13 -6.27 12.02
CA ALA A 32 9.04 -5.04 12.79
C ALA A 32 8.07 -4.03 12.14
N ILE A 33 8.12 -3.88 10.81
CA ILE A 33 7.21 -3.00 10.08
C ILE A 33 5.77 -3.51 10.18
N THR A 34 5.55 -4.80 9.92
CA THR A 34 4.19 -5.37 9.88
C THR A 34 3.55 -5.53 11.25
N ALA A 35 4.29 -5.36 12.35
CA ALA A 35 3.74 -5.22 13.69
C ALA A 35 2.94 -3.92 13.89
N HIS A 36 3.15 -2.90 13.04
CA HIS A 36 2.42 -1.63 13.10
C HIS A 36 1.05 -1.70 12.39
N THR A 37 0.18 -0.71 12.62
CA THR A 37 -1.05 -0.52 11.85
C THR A 37 -0.74 -0.15 10.40
N MET A 38 -1.70 -0.36 9.49
CA MET A 38 -1.51 -0.09 8.05
C MET A 38 -1.04 1.34 7.76
N GLU A 39 -1.59 2.33 8.46
CA GLU A 39 -1.20 3.76 8.34
C GLU A 39 0.30 3.95 8.63
N TYR A 40 0.81 3.38 9.72
CA TYR A 40 2.22 3.47 10.10
C TYR A 40 3.11 2.64 9.18
N ARG A 41 2.66 1.45 8.75
CA ARG A 41 3.39 0.63 7.76
C ARG A 41 3.67 1.42 6.49
N LYS A 42 2.66 2.08 5.95
CA LYS A 42 2.76 2.92 4.75
C LYS A 42 3.66 4.14 4.97
N ALA A 43 3.50 4.84 6.10
CA ALA A 43 4.35 5.98 6.44
C ALA A 43 5.83 5.58 6.56
N ILE A 44 6.14 4.48 7.24
CA ILE A 44 7.50 3.93 7.33
C ILE A 44 8.00 3.56 5.93
N TYR A 45 7.20 2.82 5.17
CA TYR A 45 7.54 2.34 3.82
C TYR A 45 7.96 3.49 2.90
N GLN A 46 7.29 4.65 2.96
CA GLN A 46 7.62 5.79 2.10
C GLN A 46 9.01 6.38 2.38
N THR A 47 9.58 6.16 3.56
CA THR A 47 10.95 6.60 3.88
C THR A 47 12.04 5.64 3.38
N LEU A 48 11.65 4.44 2.96
CA LEU A 48 12.60 3.38 2.61
C LEU A 48 13.20 3.60 1.22
N THR A 49 14.46 3.19 1.09
CA THR A 49 15.13 3.11 -0.22
C THR A 49 14.43 2.09 -1.13
N PRO A 50 14.55 2.22 -2.46
CA PRO A 50 14.00 1.25 -3.41
C PRO A 50 14.42 -0.20 -3.14
N SER A 51 15.68 -0.40 -2.73
CA SER A 51 16.20 -1.73 -2.37
C SER A 51 15.58 -2.28 -1.07
N ALA A 52 15.31 -1.44 -0.08
CA ALA A 52 14.63 -1.86 1.13
C ALA A 52 13.16 -2.21 0.86
N LYS A 53 12.45 -1.40 0.05
CA LYS A 53 11.08 -1.70 -0.42
C LYS A 53 11.02 -3.06 -1.14
N SER A 54 11.95 -3.30 -2.08
CA SER A 54 12.10 -4.58 -2.78
C SER A 54 12.23 -5.76 -1.83
N LYS A 55 13.12 -5.68 -0.82
CA LYS A 55 13.30 -6.76 0.17
C LYS A 55 12.02 -7.09 0.93
N LEU A 56 11.22 -6.09 1.30
CA LEU A 56 9.95 -6.30 2.01
C LEU A 56 8.93 -7.05 1.15
N TRP A 57 8.82 -6.69 -0.12
CA TRP A 57 7.90 -7.38 -1.03
C TRP A 57 8.37 -8.79 -1.42
N ILE A 58 9.68 -9.02 -1.56
CA ILE A 58 10.22 -10.38 -1.72
C ILE A 58 9.82 -11.24 -0.52
N GLU A 59 9.97 -10.72 0.70
CA GLU A 59 9.59 -11.43 1.93
C GLU A 59 8.06 -11.67 2.01
N GLN A 60 7.24 -10.69 1.64
CA GLN A 60 5.78 -10.85 1.52
C GLN A 60 5.43 -12.04 0.60
N LEU A 61 6.03 -12.10 -0.58
CA LEU A 61 5.76 -13.15 -1.57
C LEU A 61 6.26 -14.53 -1.09
N ALA A 62 7.42 -14.57 -0.42
CA ALA A 62 7.95 -15.81 0.16
C ALA A 62 7.03 -16.36 1.26
N ARG A 63 6.54 -15.49 2.15
CA ARG A 63 5.59 -15.86 3.21
C ARG A 63 4.23 -16.26 2.64
N PHE A 64 3.73 -15.52 1.66
CA PHE A 64 2.50 -15.87 0.95
C PHE A 64 2.62 -17.26 0.33
N ARG A 65 3.72 -17.54 -0.38
CA ARG A 65 4.02 -18.85 -0.95
C ARG A 65 4.09 -19.95 0.10
N SER A 66 4.72 -19.71 1.25
CA SER A 66 4.83 -20.71 2.33
C SER A 66 3.49 -20.96 3.04
N ALA A 67 2.62 -19.96 3.12
CA ALA A 67 1.30 -20.08 3.75
C ALA A 67 0.29 -20.81 2.86
N HIS A 68 0.51 -20.81 1.55
CA HIS A 68 -0.29 -21.57 0.59
C HIS A 68 0.41 -22.90 0.34
N GLY A 69 -0.23 -24.02 0.71
CA GLY A 69 0.35 -25.36 0.60
C GLY A 69 0.69 -25.78 -0.84
N GLN A 70 -0.03 -26.75 -1.39
CA GLN A 70 0.21 -27.16 -2.79
C GLN A 70 -0.33 -26.12 -3.75
N LEU A 71 0.58 -25.44 -4.45
CA LEU A 71 0.25 -24.47 -5.49
C LEU A 71 0.11 -25.14 -6.85
N THR A 72 -0.85 -24.66 -7.64
CA THR A 72 -0.97 -25.05 -9.06
C THR A 72 0.15 -24.42 -9.88
N VAL A 73 0.41 -24.97 -11.08
CA VAL A 73 1.39 -24.40 -12.03
C VAL A 73 1.10 -22.94 -12.36
N ALA A 74 -0.19 -22.58 -12.49
CA ALA A 74 -0.59 -21.19 -12.77
C ALA A 74 -0.26 -20.25 -11.60
N GLN A 75 -0.53 -20.68 -10.37
CA GLN A 75 -0.21 -19.92 -9.16
C GLN A 75 1.29 -19.76 -8.95
N VAL A 76 2.08 -20.82 -9.20
CA VAL A 76 3.55 -20.76 -9.17
C VAL A 76 4.06 -19.71 -10.16
N LYS A 77 3.57 -19.74 -11.40
CA LYS A 77 3.96 -18.77 -12.44
C LYS A 77 3.65 -17.33 -12.04
N VAL A 78 2.49 -17.08 -11.44
CA VAL A 78 2.13 -15.74 -10.95
C VAL A 78 3.12 -15.27 -9.87
N LEU A 79 3.42 -16.13 -8.90
CA LEU A 79 4.34 -15.78 -7.81
C LEU A 79 5.77 -15.53 -8.33
N ASP A 80 6.22 -16.30 -9.31
CA ASP A 80 7.55 -16.10 -9.92
C ASP A 80 7.60 -14.78 -10.71
N SER A 81 6.54 -14.46 -11.47
CA SER A 81 6.44 -13.17 -12.16
C SER A 81 6.40 -12.00 -11.18
N ALA A 82 5.59 -12.10 -10.11
CA ALA A 82 5.53 -11.08 -9.07
C ALA A 82 6.90 -10.89 -8.39
N ALA A 83 7.59 -12.00 -8.07
CA ALA A 83 8.92 -11.97 -7.47
C ALA A 83 9.94 -11.29 -8.39
N ALA A 84 9.91 -11.58 -9.70
CA ALA A 84 10.77 -10.91 -10.68
C ALA A 84 10.51 -9.40 -10.74
N THR A 85 9.24 -8.97 -10.71
CA THR A 85 8.86 -7.55 -10.69
C THR A 85 9.40 -6.83 -9.46
N VAL A 86 9.19 -7.37 -8.26
CA VAL A 86 9.61 -6.71 -7.01
C VAL A 86 11.09 -6.88 -6.70
N ALA A 87 11.77 -7.83 -7.34
CA ALA A 87 13.23 -7.99 -7.22
C ALA A 87 14.00 -6.89 -7.96
N ASN A 88 13.38 -6.19 -8.90
CA ASN A 88 13.99 -5.04 -9.58
C ASN A 88 13.76 -3.76 -8.75
N PRO A 89 14.80 -3.15 -8.14
CA PRO A 89 14.62 -1.92 -7.37
C PRO A 89 14.10 -0.76 -8.21
N ALA A 90 14.26 -0.77 -9.54
CA ALA A 90 13.71 0.26 -10.42
C ALA A 90 12.18 0.34 -10.35
N THR A 91 11.50 -0.76 -9.99
CA THR A 91 10.06 -0.80 -9.72
C THR A 91 9.65 0.20 -8.61
N PHE A 92 10.58 0.55 -7.72
CA PHE A 92 10.35 1.47 -6.59
C PHE A 92 11.12 2.79 -6.71
N ALA A 93 11.90 2.97 -7.78
CA ALA A 93 12.76 4.15 -7.97
C ALA A 93 11.97 5.38 -8.44
N ALA A 94 10.83 5.16 -9.10
CA ALA A 94 9.89 6.20 -9.45
C ALA A 94 8.72 6.15 -8.47
N VAL A 95 8.54 7.23 -7.69
CA VAL A 95 7.17 7.62 -7.32
C VAL A 95 6.49 7.78 -8.67
N ALA A 96 5.50 6.96 -9.00
CA ALA A 96 4.88 7.00 -10.32
C ALA A 96 4.26 8.39 -10.56
N THR A 97 5.05 9.29 -11.15
CA THR A 97 4.57 10.44 -11.91
C THR A 97 3.87 9.96 -13.19
N THR A 98 4.01 8.68 -13.53
CA THR A 98 3.25 7.98 -14.56
C THR A 98 1.88 7.62 -14.02
N SER A 99 0.89 8.42 -14.42
CA SER A 99 -0.53 8.23 -14.18
C SER A 99 -1.13 7.08 -15.00
N THR A 100 -0.41 5.97 -15.20
CA THR A 100 -0.91 4.85 -16.01
C THR A 100 -0.30 3.54 -15.52
N LEU A 101 -1.17 2.57 -15.23
CA LEU A 101 -0.77 1.19 -14.96
C LEU A 101 0.04 0.64 -16.16
N SER A 102 1.24 0.13 -15.91
CA SER A 102 2.02 -0.46 -16.99
C SER A 102 1.30 -1.71 -17.52
N ARG A 103 1.46 -2.01 -18.82
CA ARG A 103 0.90 -3.23 -19.40
C ARG A 103 1.32 -4.49 -18.64
N SER A 104 2.58 -4.54 -18.21
CA SER A 104 3.10 -5.65 -17.39
C SER A 104 2.39 -5.78 -16.04
N ASP A 105 2.08 -4.67 -15.37
CA ASP A 105 1.36 -4.70 -14.09
C ASP A 105 -0.10 -5.13 -14.29
N GLN A 106 -0.75 -4.67 -15.37
CA GLN A 106 -2.10 -5.08 -15.73
C GLN A 106 -2.18 -6.59 -16.04
N GLU A 107 -1.24 -7.10 -16.85
CA GLU A 107 -1.16 -8.53 -17.18
C GLU A 107 -0.89 -9.37 -15.92
N LEU A 108 -0.01 -8.91 -15.03
CA LEU A 108 0.26 -9.57 -13.75
C LEU A 108 -0.98 -9.58 -12.84
N ARG A 109 -1.69 -8.46 -12.72
CA ARG A 109 -2.94 -8.37 -11.94
C ARG A 109 -3.99 -9.34 -12.49
N THR A 110 -4.27 -9.31 -13.79
CA THR A 110 -5.26 -10.22 -14.42
C THR A 110 -4.88 -11.69 -14.23
N ALA A 111 -3.61 -12.05 -14.41
CA ALA A 111 -3.14 -13.42 -14.19
C ALA A 111 -3.29 -13.86 -12.73
N SER A 112 -3.01 -12.95 -11.79
CA SER A 112 -3.14 -13.20 -10.36
C SER A 112 -4.60 -13.39 -9.95
N GLU A 113 -5.50 -12.50 -10.40
CA GLU A 113 -6.93 -12.59 -10.11
C GLU A 113 -7.53 -13.89 -10.67
N LYS A 114 -7.08 -14.34 -11.84
CA LYS A 114 -7.48 -15.64 -12.39
C LYS A 114 -6.97 -16.83 -11.57
N ALA A 115 -5.78 -16.74 -10.99
CA ALA A 115 -5.13 -17.86 -10.29
C ALA A 115 -5.50 -17.95 -8.80
N PHE A 116 -5.81 -16.82 -8.16
CA PHE A 116 -6.02 -16.69 -6.71
C PHE A 116 -7.35 -16.00 -6.34
N GLY A 117 -8.03 -15.34 -7.28
CA GLY A 117 -9.13 -14.44 -6.98
C GLY A 117 -8.67 -13.08 -6.46
N ARG A 118 -9.58 -12.09 -6.46
CA ARG A 118 -9.26 -10.68 -6.16
C ARG A 118 -8.75 -10.46 -4.74
N THR A 119 -9.35 -11.11 -3.72
CA THR A 119 -8.93 -10.95 -2.32
C THR A 119 -7.49 -11.40 -2.10
N GLN A 120 -7.13 -12.60 -2.54
CA GLN A 120 -5.76 -13.11 -2.40
C GLN A 120 -4.77 -12.33 -3.27
N THR A 121 -5.19 -11.88 -4.45
CA THR A 121 -4.36 -11.01 -5.28
C THR A 121 -4.06 -9.68 -4.59
N ARG A 122 -5.07 -9.07 -3.95
CA ARG A 122 -4.87 -7.85 -3.15
C ARG A 122 -3.90 -8.08 -2.00
N GLN A 123 -4.03 -9.19 -1.29
CA GLN A 123 -3.08 -9.58 -0.23
C GLN A 123 -1.65 -9.76 -0.77
N LEU A 124 -1.52 -10.22 -2.00
CA LEU A 124 -0.23 -10.41 -2.66
C LEU A 124 0.42 -9.09 -3.09
N MET A 125 -0.35 -8.17 -3.65
CA MET A 125 0.16 -7.03 -4.42
C MET A 125 -0.07 -5.67 -3.77
N ALA A 126 -1.04 -5.53 -2.88
CA ALA A 126 -1.49 -4.23 -2.35
C ALA A 126 -1.52 -4.15 -0.82
N VAL A 127 -1.12 -5.22 -0.13
CA VAL A 127 -1.06 -5.29 1.34
C VAL A 127 0.28 -5.85 1.77
N LEU A 128 1.08 -5.05 2.49
CA LEU A 128 2.30 -5.51 3.13
C LEU A 128 1.98 -5.99 4.56
N GLY A 129 2.25 -7.26 4.83
CA GLY A 129 1.87 -7.92 6.08
C GLY A 129 0.45 -8.49 6.09
N PRO A 130 0.01 -9.04 7.23
CA PRO A 130 -1.37 -9.52 7.38
C PRO A 130 -2.36 -8.37 7.32
N GLU A 131 -3.52 -8.62 6.71
CA GLU A 131 -4.62 -7.65 6.59
C GLU A 131 -5.23 -7.24 7.95
N ASN A 132 -5.08 -8.10 8.97
CA ASN A 132 -5.68 -7.94 10.30
C ASN A 132 -5.08 -6.86 11.21
N ALA A 133 -4.35 -5.86 10.69
CA ALA A 133 -3.94 -4.71 11.49
C ALA A 133 -4.88 -3.52 11.29
N THR A 134 -6.13 -3.69 11.71
CA THR A 134 -7.16 -2.65 11.70
C THR A 134 -7.67 -2.45 13.12
N PRO A 135 -7.57 -1.26 13.73
CA PRO A 135 -8.65 -0.75 14.53
C PRO A 135 -9.73 -0.27 13.56
N ALA A 136 -10.95 -0.81 13.71
CA ALA A 136 -12.13 -0.32 13.04
C ALA A 136 -12.28 1.19 13.21
N GLY A 137 -12.54 1.89 12.10
CA GLY A 137 -13.29 3.14 12.02
C GLY A 137 -12.88 4.29 12.94
N VAL A 138 -12.22 5.29 12.37
CA VAL A 138 -12.45 6.68 12.79
C VAL A 138 -12.92 7.45 11.57
N ALA A 139 -14.19 7.86 11.58
CA ALA A 139 -14.75 8.70 10.53
C ALA A 139 -14.02 10.05 10.54
N GLN A 140 -13.24 10.33 9.50
CA GLN A 140 -12.63 11.64 9.28
C GLN A 140 -13.64 12.59 8.60
N PRO A 141 -13.61 13.90 8.93
CA PRO A 141 -14.30 14.95 8.20
C PRO A 141 -14.01 14.85 6.69
N ALA A 142 -15.04 15.06 5.85
CA ALA A 142 -14.96 14.79 4.41
C ALA A 142 -13.92 15.64 3.65
N ASP A 143 -13.57 16.81 4.19
CA ASP A 143 -12.64 17.80 3.65
C ASP A 143 -11.16 17.56 4.05
N GLN A 144 -10.90 16.59 4.94
CA GLN A 144 -9.56 16.21 5.40
C GLN A 144 -9.21 14.74 5.14
N ARG A 145 -10.02 14.02 4.37
CA ARG A 145 -9.72 12.63 4.04
C ARG A 145 -8.56 12.58 3.06
N SER A 146 -7.49 11.92 3.46
CA SER A 146 -6.50 11.41 2.52
C SER A 146 -7.17 10.45 1.55
N CYS A 147 -6.83 10.52 0.26
CA CYS A 147 -7.33 9.56 -0.72
C CYS A 147 -6.91 8.14 -0.32
N THR A 148 -7.69 7.12 -0.64
CA THR A 148 -7.44 5.74 -0.18
C THR A 148 -7.28 4.72 -1.30
N CYS A 149 -7.53 5.13 -2.55
CA CYS A 149 -7.35 4.31 -3.74
C CYS A 149 -6.75 5.11 -4.89
N SER A 150 -6.26 4.38 -5.91
CA SER A 150 -5.79 4.96 -7.16
C SER A 150 -6.78 4.64 -8.27
N THR A 151 -7.17 5.62 -9.09
CA THR A 151 -8.00 5.36 -10.28
C THR A 151 -7.29 4.50 -11.33
N GLU A 152 -5.95 4.43 -11.27
CA GLU A 152 -5.13 3.61 -12.17
C GLU A 152 -5.02 2.15 -11.69
N ASP A 153 -5.10 1.94 -10.38
CA ASP A 153 -4.95 0.62 -9.78
C ASP A 153 -5.75 0.52 -8.47
N ASP A 154 -7.06 0.29 -8.60
CA ASP A 154 -8.05 0.62 -7.56
C ASP A 154 -7.94 -0.16 -6.24
N TRP A 155 -7.51 -1.42 -6.25
CA TRP A 155 -7.50 -2.38 -5.12
C TRP A 155 -8.64 -2.24 -4.09
N CYS A 156 -9.77 -1.69 -4.53
CA CYS A 156 -11.01 -1.61 -3.79
C CYS A 156 -11.59 -3.02 -3.62
N ASP A 157 -12.59 -3.18 -2.76
CA ASP A 157 -13.20 -4.49 -2.56
C ASP A 157 -14.01 -4.94 -3.79
N ASN A 158 -14.59 -6.14 -3.73
CA ASN A 158 -15.30 -6.73 -4.87
C ASN A 158 -16.55 -5.94 -5.32
N SER A 159 -17.07 -5.04 -4.49
CA SER A 159 -18.27 -4.24 -4.75
C SER A 159 -17.99 -2.78 -5.08
N THR A 160 -16.77 -2.32 -4.82
CA THR A 160 -16.38 -0.90 -4.94
C THR A 160 -15.31 -0.70 -6.00
N HIS A 161 -15.30 0.52 -6.55
CA HIS A 161 -14.29 1.02 -7.48
C HIS A 161 -13.70 2.33 -6.99
N CYS A 162 -12.51 2.68 -7.48
CA CYS A 162 -11.92 3.97 -7.15
C CYS A 162 -12.55 5.08 -7.98
N PHE A 163 -13.17 6.05 -7.30
CA PHE A 163 -13.70 7.25 -7.93
C PHE A 163 -12.87 8.46 -7.53
N SER A 164 -12.41 9.21 -8.54
CA SER A 164 -11.76 10.50 -8.32
C SER A 164 -12.73 11.46 -7.62
N THR A 165 -12.24 12.11 -6.57
CA THR A 165 -13.04 12.98 -5.69
C THR A 165 -12.14 13.97 -4.98
N ASN A 166 -12.73 14.95 -4.29
CA ASN A 166 -11.96 15.89 -3.48
C ASN A 166 -11.46 15.17 -2.23
N CYS A 167 -10.21 14.71 -2.28
CA CYS A 167 -9.44 14.16 -1.16
C CYS A 167 -7.98 14.60 -1.32
N GLN A 168 -7.19 14.49 -0.24
CA GLN A 168 -5.77 14.85 -0.31
C GLN A 168 -4.99 13.73 -1.02
N ASN A 169 -4.39 14.07 -2.16
CA ASN A 169 -3.54 13.14 -2.90
C ASN A 169 -2.24 12.85 -2.14
N HIS A 170 -1.78 11.61 -2.22
CA HIS A 170 -0.49 11.17 -1.69
C HIS A 170 -0.07 9.87 -2.39
N VAL A 171 1.04 9.28 -1.96
CA VAL A 171 1.63 8.10 -2.59
C VAL A 171 1.67 6.98 -1.56
N ASP A 172 0.82 5.97 -1.75
CA ASP A 172 0.91 4.64 -1.14
C ASP A 172 -0.24 3.72 -1.59
N CYS A 173 -0.88 4.03 -2.72
CA CYS A 173 -1.98 3.24 -3.30
C CYS A 173 -1.45 2.30 -4.38
N GLY A 174 -2.36 1.47 -4.92
CA GLY A 174 -2.02 0.59 -6.02
C GLY A 174 -1.12 -0.57 -5.62
N SER A 175 -0.64 -1.27 -6.64
CA SER A 175 0.30 -2.36 -6.52
C SER A 175 1.59 -1.83 -5.94
N TRP A 176 2.15 -2.58 -5.00
CA TRP A 176 3.44 -2.30 -4.38
C TRP A 176 3.51 -0.96 -3.64
N TRP A 177 2.37 -0.30 -3.39
CA TRP A 177 2.24 1.04 -2.81
C TRP A 177 3.02 2.13 -3.59
N ASN A 178 3.04 2.02 -4.91
CA ASN A 178 3.78 2.94 -5.80
C ASN A 178 2.88 3.89 -6.61
N TYR A 179 1.56 3.85 -6.43
CA TYR A 179 0.60 4.67 -7.18
C TYR A 179 0.07 5.82 -6.35
N ASN A 180 -0.28 6.90 -7.06
CA ASN A 180 -0.94 8.05 -6.48
C ASN A 180 -2.34 7.65 -5.99
N CYS A 181 -2.59 7.89 -4.71
CA CYS A 181 -3.91 7.93 -4.15
C CYS A 181 -4.60 9.20 -4.63
N ASN A 182 -5.69 9.06 -5.38
CA ASN A 182 -6.41 10.17 -6.00
C ASN A 182 -7.94 9.99 -5.97
N GLY A 183 -8.43 9.01 -5.21
CA GLY A 183 -9.85 8.76 -5.05
C GLY A 183 -10.21 8.05 -3.76
N LEU A 184 -11.50 7.73 -3.64
CA LEU A 184 -12.07 6.92 -2.57
C LEU A 184 -12.85 5.74 -3.16
N CYS A 185 -12.76 4.57 -2.52
CA CYS A 185 -13.55 3.39 -2.91
C CYS A 185 -15.05 3.65 -2.65
N ARG A 186 -15.88 3.50 -3.68
CA ARG A 186 -17.35 3.67 -3.62
C ARG A 186 -18.02 2.66 -4.57
N ASN A 187 -19.30 2.39 -4.32
CA ASN A 187 -20.15 1.60 -5.21
C ASN A 187 -20.65 2.47 -6.38
#